data_AF-A0A3R6Z991-F1
#
_entry.id   AF-A0A3R6Z991-F1
#
_cell.length_a   1.000
_cell.length_b   1.000
_cell.length_c   1.000
_cell.angle_alpha   90.00
_cell.angle_beta   90.00
_cell.angle_gamma   90.00
#
_symmetry.space_group_name_H-M   'P 1'
#
loop_
_entity.id
_entity.type
_entity.pdbx_description
1 polymer ?
#
loop_
_entity_poly.entity_id
_entity_poly.type
_entity_poly.pdbx_seq_one_letter_code
_entity_poly.pdbx_strand_id
1 'polypeptide(L)'
;MEGYVASKITDGLVYPTCFFTSPPSDDGSDSAIPTTCHAAIHPTDLRAVISSDEVWSKYEKFKFNKEHANARECPFCHHVQVSATAAVDPAITCDECHEVYCFSHSSAHPGTSCVEYEKSRRAEEKLNQAKISQIAKLCPGCGCNQMKCITCGIHFCWLCGKQVDDGVFPEHFQWWNLAGCAGAQMSESTAGQPSMLNKISWFLFRLVLCIVFGPPAFLMAIAFSIIGCCCIPCCMTSRETGQSTFLGCFCISGWVLMVPAALVLALPFLPFGLVAFYFWPDQVRALWQDEDQVPAIPPDDHPSTMYADDTAPPPSASPVADEDDLPGPYHHI
;
A
#
# COMPACT_ATOMS: atom_id res chain seq x y z
N MET A 1 -17.27 -4.85 -22.60
CA MET A 1 -18.18 -4.76 -21.45
C MET A 1 -18.06 -5.98 -20.55
N GLU A 2 -18.18 -7.20 -21.10
CA GLU A 2 -18.09 -8.46 -20.35
C GLU A 2 -16.84 -8.58 -19.46
N GLY A 3 -15.63 -8.34 -20.00
CA GLY A 3 -14.40 -8.41 -19.20
C GLY A 3 -14.38 -7.47 -17.99
N TYR A 4 -14.97 -6.27 -18.11
CA TYR A 4 -15.11 -5.34 -16.99
C TYR A 4 -16.07 -5.90 -15.93
N VAL A 5 -17.26 -6.33 -16.35
CA VAL A 5 -18.30 -6.85 -15.45
C VAL A 5 -17.82 -8.12 -14.74
N ALA A 6 -17.19 -9.04 -15.47
CA ALA A 6 -16.64 -10.27 -14.92
C ALA A 6 -15.54 -10.00 -13.89
N SER A 7 -14.62 -9.06 -14.18
CA SER A 7 -13.61 -8.62 -13.22
C SER A 7 -14.26 -8.04 -11.96
N LYS A 8 -15.24 -7.14 -12.10
CA LYS A 8 -15.94 -6.55 -10.95
C LYS A 8 -16.67 -7.56 -10.10
N ILE A 9 -17.33 -8.54 -10.70
CA ILE A 9 -18.00 -9.62 -9.97
C ILE A 9 -16.98 -10.50 -9.25
N THR A 10 -15.85 -10.81 -9.90
CA THR A 10 -14.77 -11.58 -9.28
C THR A 10 -14.20 -10.88 -8.05
N ASP A 11 -14.14 -9.54 -8.08
CA ASP A 11 -13.74 -8.71 -6.93
C ASP A 11 -14.83 -8.56 -5.85
N GLY A 12 -15.99 -9.21 -6.00
CA GLY A 12 -17.11 -9.12 -5.05
C GLY A 12 -18.03 -7.90 -5.23
N LEU A 13 -17.87 -7.12 -6.32
CA LEU A 13 -18.73 -5.97 -6.61
C LEU A 13 -20.02 -6.41 -7.32
N VAL A 14 -21.11 -6.55 -6.56
CA VAL A 14 -22.42 -7.00 -7.04
C VAL A 14 -23.34 -5.90 -7.56
N TYR A 15 -22.96 -4.62 -7.40
CA TYR A 15 -23.69 -3.46 -7.93
C TYR A 15 -22.76 -2.59 -8.78
N PRO A 16 -22.28 -3.11 -9.93
CA PRO A 16 -21.38 -2.36 -10.79
C PRO A 16 -22.09 -1.18 -11.46
N THR A 17 -21.34 -0.09 -11.67
CA THR A 17 -21.81 1.11 -12.37
C THR A 17 -21.14 1.25 -13.73
N CYS A 18 -21.83 1.90 -14.66
CA CYS A 18 -21.32 2.22 -15.98
C CYS A 18 -20.07 3.11 -15.90
N PHE A 19 -18.99 2.70 -16.59
CA PHE A 19 -17.72 3.43 -16.62
C PHE A 19 -17.54 4.27 -17.90
N PHE A 20 -18.50 4.27 -18.82
CA PHE A 20 -18.39 5.02 -20.07
C PHE A 20 -18.32 6.52 -19.81
N THR A 21 -17.40 7.19 -20.50
CA THR A 21 -17.29 8.65 -20.55
C THR A 21 -18.13 9.18 -21.70
N SER A 22 -18.94 10.19 -21.41
CA SER A 22 -19.59 10.96 -22.47
C SER A 22 -18.58 11.93 -23.07
N PRO A 23 -18.60 12.16 -24.40
CA PRO A 23 -17.80 13.22 -25.00
C PRO A 23 -18.22 14.57 -24.38
N PRO A 24 -17.29 15.54 -24.31
CA PRO A 24 -17.60 16.87 -23.81
C PRO A 24 -18.78 17.49 -24.58
N SER A 25 -19.72 18.12 -23.85
CA SER A 25 -20.80 18.86 -24.49
C SER A 25 -20.25 20.10 -25.18
N ASP A 26 -20.74 20.38 -26.38
CA ASP A 26 -20.28 21.43 -27.30
C ASP A 26 -20.78 22.83 -26.87
N ASP A 27 -20.86 23.06 -25.56
CA ASP A 27 -21.57 24.19 -24.95
C ASP A 27 -20.70 25.46 -24.87
N GLY A 28 -19.60 25.52 -25.61
CA GLY A 28 -18.73 26.71 -25.71
C GLY A 28 -18.05 27.13 -24.40
N SER A 29 -18.01 26.26 -23.39
CA SER A 29 -17.24 26.47 -22.17
C SER A 29 -15.87 25.80 -22.28
N ASP A 30 -14.80 26.58 -22.14
CA ASP A 30 -13.38 26.16 -22.25
C ASP A 30 -12.90 25.21 -21.13
N SER A 31 -13.79 24.42 -20.54
CA SER A 31 -13.49 23.45 -19.47
C SER A 31 -14.32 22.18 -19.65
N ALA A 32 -14.12 21.52 -20.79
CA ALA A 32 -14.89 20.35 -21.17
C ALA A 32 -14.33 19.07 -20.51
N ILE A 33 -14.62 18.88 -19.22
CA ILE A 33 -14.22 17.69 -18.47
C ILE A 33 -15.10 16.50 -18.92
N PRO A 34 -14.50 15.37 -19.37
CA PRO A 34 -15.26 14.17 -19.70
C PRO A 34 -16.07 13.69 -18.48
N THR A 35 -17.39 13.58 -18.62
CA THR A 35 -18.27 13.13 -17.53
C THR A 35 -18.51 11.63 -17.65
N THR A 36 -18.22 10.89 -16.60
CA THR A 36 -18.48 9.44 -16.50
C THR A 36 -19.95 9.17 -16.15
N CYS A 37 -20.53 8.14 -16.78
CA CYS A 37 -21.96 7.84 -16.70
C CYS A 37 -22.45 7.47 -15.29
N HIS A 38 -21.71 6.63 -14.56
CA HIS A 38 -22.04 6.14 -13.22
C HIS A 38 -23.43 5.48 -13.04
N ALA A 39 -24.20 5.27 -14.11
CA ALA A 39 -25.50 4.60 -14.02
C ALA A 39 -25.36 3.17 -13.49
N ALA A 40 -26.25 2.77 -12.59
CA ALA A 40 -26.29 1.40 -12.09
C ALA A 40 -26.63 0.42 -13.23
N ILE A 41 -25.87 -0.67 -13.34
CA ILE A 41 -26.13 -1.71 -14.34
C ILE A 41 -27.18 -2.67 -13.77
N HIS A 42 -28.27 -2.88 -14.49
CA HIS A 42 -29.37 -3.72 -14.02
C HIS A 42 -29.00 -5.21 -14.08
N PRO A 43 -29.48 -6.07 -13.15
CA PRO A 43 -29.17 -7.51 -13.16
C PRO A 43 -29.51 -8.24 -14.47
N THR A 44 -30.55 -7.79 -15.19
CA THR A 44 -30.89 -8.33 -16.52
C THR A 44 -29.78 -8.07 -17.53
N ASP A 45 -29.18 -6.89 -17.48
CA ASP A 45 -28.09 -6.49 -18.37
C ASP A 45 -26.81 -7.25 -17.99
N LEU A 46 -26.59 -7.46 -16.69
CA LEU A 46 -25.50 -8.31 -16.21
C LEU A 46 -25.64 -9.73 -16.75
N ARG A 47 -26.83 -10.36 -16.66
CA ARG A 47 -27.04 -11.72 -17.19
C ARG A 47 -26.85 -11.78 -18.71
N ALA A 48 -27.29 -10.74 -19.43
CA ALA A 48 -27.15 -10.68 -20.88
C ALA A 48 -25.68 -10.53 -21.33
N VAL A 49 -24.84 -9.90 -20.50
CA VAL A 49 -23.43 -9.62 -20.82
C VAL A 49 -22.47 -10.71 -20.32
N ILE A 50 -22.83 -11.45 -19.26
CA ILE A 50 -22.00 -12.50 -18.67
C ILE A 50 -22.29 -13.83 -19.38
N SER A 51 -21.36 -14.30 -20.20
CA SER A 51 -21.52 -15.57 -20.92
C SER A 51 -21.17 -16.79 -20.05
N SER A 52 -20.35 -16.60 -19.00
CA SER A 52 -19.89 -17.68 -18.13
C SER A 52 -20.87 -17.93 -16.98
N ASP A 53 -21.42 -19.14 -16.93
CA ASP A 53 -22.28 -19.57 -15.82
C ASP A 53 -21.53 -19.62 -14.48
N GLU A 54 -20.21 -19.85 -14.47
CA GLU A 54 -19.41 -19.79 -13.24
C GLU A 54 -19.40 -18.37 -12.65
N VAL A 55 -19.21 -17.35 -13.49
CA VAL A 55 -19.20 -15.93 -13.08
C VAL A 55 -20.60 -15.53 -12.60
N TRP A 56 -21.65 -16.01 -13.27
CA TRP A 56 -23.02 -15.76 -12.86
C TRP A 56 -23.35 -16.38 -11.49
N SER A 57 -22.96 -17.63 -11.25
CA SER A 57 -23.13 -18.28 -9.95
C SER A 57 -22.39 -17.54 -8.83
N LYS A 58 -21.18 -17.00 -9.10
CA LYS A 58 -20.47 -16.12 -8.15
C LYS A 58 -21.24 -14.83 -7.87
N TYR A 59 -21.79 -14.20 -8.92
CA TYR A 59 -22.62 -13.00 -8.77
C TYR A 59 -23.84 -13.27 -7.89
N GLU A 60 -24.59 -14.35 -8.14
CA GLU A 60 -25.78 -14.71 -7.35
C GLU A 60 -25.41 -14.97 -5.89
N LYS A 61 -24.33 -15.73 -5.66
CA LYS A 61 -23.81 -15.99 -4.32
C LYS A 61 -23.42 -14.71 -3.58
N PHE A 62 -22.61 -13.85 -4.21
CA PHE A 62 -22.16 -12.61 -3.58
C PHE A 62 -23.33 -11.65 -3.34
N LYS A 63 -24.29 -11.59 -4.27
CA LYS A 63 -25.47 -10.76 -4.13
C LYS A 63 -26.31 -11.25 -2.96
N PHE A 64 -26.57 -12.55 -2.89
CA PHE A 64 -27.30 -13.16 -1.79
C PHE A 64 -26.64 -12.87 -0.43
N ASN A 65 -25.33 -13.07 -0.32
CA ASN A 65 -24.57 -12.78 0.90
C ASN A 65 -24.59 -11.30 1.29
N LYS A 66 -24.71 -10.39 0.31
CA LYS A 66 -24.77 -8.95 0.56
C LYS A 66 -26.17 -8.47 0.96
N GLU A 67 -27.21 -9.09 0.39
CA GLU A 67 -28.61 -8.76 0.68
C GLU A 67 -29.09 -9.38 2.01
N HIS A 68 -28.45 -10.45 2.46
CA HIS A 68 -28.78 -11.14 3.70
C HIS A 68 -27.62 -11.05 4.70
N ALA A 69 -27.74 -10.19 5.71
CA ALA A 69 -26.69 -9.98 6.71
C ALA A 69 -26.21 -11.28 7.40
N ASN A 70 -27.14 -12.22 7.58
CA ASN A 70 -26.91 -13.51 8.25
C ASN A 70 -26.65 -14.67 7.27
N ALA A 71 -26.48 -14.42 5.97
CA ALA A 71 -26.11 -15.46 5.03
C ALA A 71 -24.63 -15.82 5.16
N ARG A 72 -24.33 -17.13 5.18
CA ARG A 72 -22.97 -17.65 5.19
C ARG A 72 -22.87 -18.87 4.28
N GLU A 73 -21.70 -19.00 3.66
CA GLU A 73 -21.33 -20.17 2.87
C GLU A 73 -20.68 -21.22 3.78
N CYS A 74 -21.13 -22.47 3.68
CA CYS A 74 -20.54 -23.59 4.39
C CYS A 74 -19.11 -23.85 3.87
N PRO A 75 -18.08 -23.94 4.74
CA PRO A 75 -16.71 -24.16 4.31
C PRO A 75 -16.43 -25.57 3.78
N PHE A 76 -17.36 -26.51 3.99
CA PHE A 76 -17.17 -27.92 3.62
C PHE A 76 -17.82 -28.27 2.28
N CYS A 77 -19.04 -27.78 2.01
CA CYS A 77 -19.79 -28.10 0.80
C CYS A 77 -20.19 -26.89 -0.05
N HIS A 78 -19.83 -25.66 0.35
CA HIS A 78 -20.17 -24.41 -0.35
C HIS A 78 -21.67 -24.07 -0.43
N HIS A 79 -22.51 -24.78 0.32
CA HIS A 79 -23.92 -24.43 0.48
C HIS A 79 -24.07 -23.06 1.13
N VAL A 80 -24.95 -22.22 0.58
CA VAL A 80 -25.22 -20.88 1.10
C VAL A 80 -26.57 -20.88 1.79
N GLN A 81 -26.58 -20.52 3.07
CA GLN A 81 -27.78 -20.53 3.89
C GLN A 81 -27.84 -19.30 4.79
N VAL A 82 -29.05 -18.93 5.25
CA VAL A 82 -29.27 -17.83 6.19
C VAL A 82 -29.43 -18.42 7.58
N SER A 83 -28.51 -18.09 8.48
CA SER A 83 -28.66 -18.51 9.88
C SER A 83 -29.66 -17.61 10.61
N ALA A 84 -30.74 -18.21 11.11
CA ALA A 84 -31.72 -17.52 11.95
C ALA A 84 -31.16 -17.22 13.35
N THR A 85 -30.20 -18.01 13.82
CA THR A 85 -29.66 -17.94 15.18
C THR A 85 -28.35 -17.17 15.28
N ALA A 86 -27.74 -16.76 14.17
CA ALA A 86 -26.41 -16.11 14.13
C ALA A 86 -26.25 -14.91 15.08
N ALA A 87 -27.34 -14.20 15.41
CA ALA A 87 -27.31 -13.08 16.33
C ALA A 87 -27.20 -13.49 17.82
N VAL A 88 -27.56 -14.73 18.14
CA VAL A 88 -27.62 -15.28 19.51
C VAL A 88 -26.54 -16.35 19.70
N ASP A 89 -26.39 -17.24 18.73
CA ASP A 89 -25.39 -18.31 18.72
C ASP A 89 -24.62 -18.28 17.39
N PRO A 90 -23.30 -18.08 17.41
CA PRO A 90 -22.49 -18.09 16.21
C PRO A 90 -22.32 -19.50 15.62
N ALA A 91 -22.70 -20.58 16.31
CA ALA A 91 -22.67 -21.92 15.73
C ALA A 91 -23.78 -22.09 14.68
N ILE A 92 -23.39 -22.53 13.48
CA ILE A 92 -24.28 -22.81 12.36
C ILE A 92 -24.11 -24.28 11.96
N THR A 93 -25.22 -25.00 11.83
CA THR A 93 -25.25 -26.33 11.21
C THR A 93 -25.60 -26.18 9.74
N CYS A 94 -24.84 -26.80 8.84
CA CYS A 94 -25.16 -26.80 7.42
C CYS A 94 -26.43 -27.62 7.12
N ASP A 95 -27.37 -27.06 6.36
CA ASP A 95 -28.61 -27.73 5.96
C ASP A 95 -28.35 -28.87 4.96
N GLU A 96 -27.23 -28.83 4.23
CA GLU A 96 -26.90 -29.80 3.18
C GLU A 96 -25.93 -30.90 3.67
N CYS A 97 -24.82 -30.55 4.32
CA CYS A 97 -23.82 -31.52 4.78
C CYS A 97 -23.83 -31.78 6.29
N HIS A 98 -24.65 -31.05 7.05
CA HIS A 98 -24.80 -31.17 8.51
C HIS A 98 -23.56 -30.92 9.36
N GLU A 99 -22.46 -30.46 8.76
CA GLU A 99 -21.29 -30.00 9.50
C GLU A 99 -21.57 -28.70 10.26
N VAL A 100 -20.99 -28.57 11.45
CA VAL A 100 -21.11 -27.40 12.31
C VAL A 100 -19.92 -26.48 12.11
N TYR A 101 -20.19 -25.20 11.88
CA TYR A 101 -19.16 -24.17 11.68
C TYR A 101 -19.57 -22.85 12.34
N CYS A 102 -18.59 -21.97 12.55
CA CYS A 102 -18.81 -20.67 13.17
C CYS A 102 -19.21 -19.62 12.13
N PHE A 103 -20.18 -18.78 12.46
CA PHE A 103 -20.64 -17.65 11.66
C PHE A 103 -19.56 -16.60 11.41
N SER A 104 -18.69 -16.37 12.38
CA SER A 104 -17.63 -15.35 12.34
C SER A 104 -16.29 -15.91 11.88
N HIS A 105 -15.97 -17.14 12.29
CA HIS A 105 -14.63 -17.72 12.11
C HIS A 105 -14.63 -18.97 11.23
N SER A 106 -15.75 -19.29 10.56
CA SER A 106 -15.86 -20.46 9.68
C SER A 106 -15.49 -21.76 10.43
N SER A 107 -14.63 -22.61 9.88
CA SER A 107 -14.20 -23.89 10.47
C SER A 107 -13.09 -23.78 11.52
N ALA A 108 -12.73 -22.58 11.99
CA ALA A 108 -11.52 -22.38 12.78
C ALA A 108 -11.56 -22.96 14.21
N HIS A 109 -12.75 -23.12 14.80
CA HIS A 109 -12.88 -23.55 16.19
C HIS A 109 -14.12 -24.41 16.46
N PRO A 110 -14.19 -25.65 15.93
CA PRO A 110 -15.31 -26.54 16.21
C PRO A 110 -15.40 -26.82 17.73
N GLY A 111 -16.59 -26.68 18.29
CA GLY A 111 -16.88 -27.05 19.69
C GLY A 111 -16.38 -26.11 20.79
N THR A 112 -15.74 -24.98 20.45
CA THR A 112 -15.38 -23.93 21.43
C THR A 112 -16.06 -22.62 21.11
N SER A 113 -16.28 -21.78 22.12
CA SER A 113 -16.92 -20.48 21.93
C SER A 113 -16.00 -19.49 21.20
N CYS A 114 -16.57 -18.52 20.46
CA CYS A 114 -15.78 -17.46 19.80
C CYS A 114 -14.89 -16.72 20.80
N VAL A 115 -15.39 -16.49 22.02
CA VAL A 115 -14.68 -15.77 23.09
C VAL A 115 -13.44 -16.53 23.53
N GLU A 116 -13.54 -17.85 23.70
CA GLU A 116 -12.39 -18.70 24.07
C GLU A 116 -11.37 -18.76 22.94
N TYR A 117 -11.82 -18.88 21.70
CA TYR A 117 -10.97 -18.85 20.52
C TYR A 117 -10.21 -17.52 20.40
N GLU A 118 -10.90 -16.38 20.42
CA GLU A 118 -10.26 -15.05 20.36
C GLU A 118 -9.29 -14.82 21.52
N LYS A 119 -9.65 -15.29 22.73
CA LYS A 119 -8.77 -15.19 23.91
C LYS A 119 -7.49 -16.00 23.71
N SER A 120 -7.57 -17.20 23.14
CA SER A 120 -6.39 -18.05 22.88
C SER A 120 -5.51 -17.47 21.76
N ARG A 121 -6.11 -16.83 20.74
CA ARG A 121 -5.40 -16.22 19.61
C ARG A 121 -4.76 -14.86 19.95
N ARG A 122 -5.27 -14.13 20.95
CA ARG A 122 -4.84 -12.75 21.26
C ARG A 122 -3.34 -12.60 21.50
N ALA A 123 -2.71 -13.56 22.18
CA ALA A 123 -1.27 -13.49 22.46
C ALA A 123 -0.45 -13.60 21.16
N GLU A 124 -0.79 -14.57 20.31
CA GLU A 124 -0.16 -14.75 19.02
C GLU A 124 -0.43 -13.57 18.08
N GLU A 125 -1.68 -13.08 18.04
CA GLU A 125 -2.03 -11.94 17.20
C GLU A 125 -1.33 -10.65 17.63
N LYS A 126 -1.12 -10.45 18.93
CA LYS A 126 -0.30 -9.32 19.43
C LYS A 126 1.16 -9.46 19.00
N LEU A 127 1.73 -10.66 19.05
CA LEU A 127 3.10 -10.91 18.59
C LEU A 127 3.20 -10.74 17.06
N ASN A 128 2.24 -11.27 16.32
CA ASN A 128 2.14 -11.12 14.88
C ASN A 128 1.98 -9.65 14.49
N GLN A 129 1.11 -8.88 15.16
CA GLN A 129 0.93 -7.46 14.91
C GLN A 129 2.17 -6.65 15.24
N ALA A 130 2.86 -6.97 16.35
CA ALA A 130 4.12 -6.34 16.68
C ALA A 130 5.19 -6.65 15.62
N LYS A 131 5.28 -7.91 15.17
CA LYS A 131 6.20 -8.31 14.10
C LYS A 131 5.84 -7.61 12.79
N ILE A 132 4.58 -7.65 12.34
CA ILE A 132 4.07 -6.94 11.16
C ILE A 132 4.38 -5.44 11.24
N SER A 133 4.25 -4.77 12.39
CA SER A 133 4.61 -3.34 12.50
C SER A 133 6.12 -3.06 12.35
N GLN A 134 6.97 -4.07 12.56
CA GLN A 134 8.42 -3.99 12.42
C GLN A 134 8.89 -4.42 11.02
N ILE A 135 8.29 -5.47 10.45
CA ILE A 135 8.71 -6.08 9.18
C ILE A 135 7.85 -5.67 7.98
N ALA A 136 6.61 -5.27 8.21
CA ALA A 136 5.70 -4.82 7.17
C ALA A 136 5.61 -3.30 7.19
N LYS A 137 5.90 -2.77 6.02
CA LYS A 137 5.48 -1.45 5.58
C LYS A 137 4.83 -1.64 4.21
N LEU A 138 3.76 -0.91 3.91
CA LEU A 138 3.05 -1.08 2.64
C LEU A 138 3.98 -0.82 1.43
N CYS A 139 3.98 -1.76 0.48
CA CYS A 139 4.59 -1.82 -0.86
C CYS A 139 5.70 -0.80 -1.25
N PRO A 140 6.91 -1.34 -1.50
CA PRO A 140 7.97 -0.78 -2.37
C PRO A 140 8.13 -1.51 -3.72
N GLY A 141 7.07 -2.13 -4.27
CA GLY A 141 7.05 -2.82 -5.58
C GLY A 141 7.25 -1.91 -6.81
N CYS A 142 7.48 -0.63 -6.56
CA CYS A 142 8.18 0.31 -7.41
C CYS A 142 9.04 1.13 -6.43
N GLY A 143 10.34 1.27 -6.65
CA GLY A 143 11.24 2.02 -5.73
C GLY A 143 10.94 3.52 -5.62
N CYS A 144 9.71 3.94 -5.89
CA CYS A 144 9.26 5.32 -5.85
C CYS A 144 8.76 5.67 -4.44
N ASN A 145 9.41 6.65 -3.82
CA ASN A 145 8.97 7.22 -2.55
C ASN A 145 7.74 8.13 -2.70
N GLN A 146 7.19 8.29 -3.92
CA GLN A 146 5.89 8.93 -4.18
C GLN A 146 4.80 7.86 -4.16
N MET A 147 4.02 7.82 -3.08
CA MET A 147 2.92 6.88 -2.92
C MET A 147 1.58 7.54 -3.19
N LYS A 148 0.58 6.74 -3.56
CA LYS A 148 -0.82 7.18 -3.70
C LYS A 148 -1.70 6.37 -2.74
N CYS A 149 -2.46 7.04 -1.89
CA CYS A 149 -3.41 6.37 -1.02
C CYS A 149 -4.57 5.80 -1.84
N ILE A 150 -4.86 4.50 -1.71
CA ILE A 150 -5.94 3.83 -2.46
C ILE A 150 -7.34 4.29 -2.05
N THR A 151 -7.50 4.81 -0.83
CA THR A 151 -8.79 5.23 -0.27
C THR A 151 -9.16 6.65 -0.68
N CYS A 152 -8.23 7.60 -0.52
CA CYS A 152 -8.50 9.02 -0.78
C CYS A 152 -7.84 9.56 -2.05
N GLY A 153 -6.97 8.79 -2.71
CA GLY A 153 -6.28 9.20 -3.93
C GLY A 153 -5.16 10.23 -3.75
N ILE A 154 -4.88 10.70 -2.53
CA ILE A 154 -3.82 11.69 -2.25
C ILE A 154 -2.44 11.08 -2.48
N HIS A 155 -1.57 11.84 -3.15
CA HIS A 155 -0.16 11.51 -3.32
C HIS A 155 0.64 12.01 -2.11
N PHE A 156 1.53 11.18 -1.56
CA PHE A 156 2.34 11.54 -0.40
C PHE A 156 3.76 10.95 -0.50
N CYS A 157 4.71 11.60 0.19
CA CYS A 157 6.07 11.13 0.31
C CYS A 157 6.17 10.06 1.40
N TRP A 158 6.66 8.88 1.06
CA TRP A 158 6.85 7.79 1.99
C TRP A 158 7.82 8.11 3.13
N LEU A 159 8.86 8.89 2.84
CA LEU A 159 9.94 9.18 3.79
C LEU A 159 9.50 10.15 4.90
N CYS A 160 8.62 11.11 4.58
CA CYS A 160 8.24 12.17 5.51
C CYS A 160 6.73 12.31 5.76
N GLY A 161 5.89 11.56 5.04
CA GLY A 161 4.43 11.58 5.16
C GLY A 161 3.74 12.84 4.63
N LYS A 162 4.47 13.81 4.07
CA LYS A 162 3.88 15.05 3.52
C LYS A 162 3.19 14.78 2.19
N GLN A 163 2.13 15.53 1.90
CA GLN A 163 1.47 15.55 0.59
C GLN A 163 2.47 16.00 -0.50
N VAL A 164 2.41 15.35 -1.65
CA VAL A 164 3.22 15.68 -2.83
C VAL A 164 2.33 15.77 -4.06
N ASP A 165 2.83 16.43 -5.11
CA ASP A 165 2.11 16.56 -6.38
C ASP A 165 2.01 15.20 -7.11
N ASP A 166 1.04 15.07 -8.01
CA ASP A 166 0.79 13.87 -8.83
C ASP A 166 1.66 13.81 -10.09
N GLY A 167 2.51 14.81 -10.30
CA GLY A 167 3.44 14.87 -11.43
C GLY A 167 4.53 13.79 -11.40
N VAL A 168 5.15 13.55 -12.56
CA VAL A 168 6.28 12.60 -12.74
C VAL A 168 7.52 13.01 -11.94
N PHE A 169 7.70 14.33 -11.75
CA PHE A 169 8.81 14.93 -11.01
C PHE A 169 8.28 15.92 -9.98
N PRO A 170 7.72 15.44 -8.84
CA PRO A 170 7.16 16.33 -7.82
C PRO A 170 8.22 17.30 -7.28
N GLU A 171 7.81 18.53 -6.95
CA GLU A 171 8.67 19.56 -6.35
C GLU A 171 9.36 19.03 -5.08
N HIS A 172 8.66 18.16 -4.35
CA HIS A 172 9.14 17.55 -3.11
C HIS A 172 10.49 16.81 -3.25
N PHE A 173 10.79 16.25 -4.42
CA PHE A 173 12.00 15.46 -4.67
C PHE A 173 13.08 16.23 -5.45
N GLN A 174 12.85 17.49 -5.79
CA GLN A 174 13.80 18.28 -6.58
C GLN A 174 15.01 18.70 -5.75
N TRP A 175 16.18 18.72 -6.37
CA TRP A 175 17.48 19.02 -5.74
C TRP A 175 17.51 20.39 -5.02
N TRP A 176 16.71 21.34 -5.49
CA TRP A 176 16.60 22.69 -4.95
C TRP A 176 15.58 22.82 -3.79
N ASN A 177 14.79 21.79 -3.52
CA ASN A 177 13.81 21.82 -2.43
C ASN A 177 14.46 21.45 -1.09
N LEU A 178 14.88 22.47 -0.34
CA LEU A 178 15.56 22.31 0.95
C LEU A 178 14.66 21.71 2.05
N ALA A 179 13.33 21.86 1.94
CA ALA A 179 12.36 21.38 2.92
C ALA A 179 11.76 20.00 2.56
N GLY A 180 12.13 19.47 1.40
CA GLY A 180 11.67 18.20 0.85
C GLY A 180 12.70 17.07 0.92
N CYS A 181 12.32 15.91 0.41
CA CYS A 181 13.16 14.73 0.28
C CYS A 181 13.95 14.75 -1.04
N ALA A 182 14.70 15.84 -1.29
CA ALA A 182 15.42 16.05 -2.54
C ALA A 182 16.32 14.87 -2.94
N GLY A 183 16.23 14.42 -4.20
CA GLY A 183 17.01 13.30 -4.75
C GLY A 183 16.62 11.92 -4.21
N ALA A 184 15.68 11.84 -3.27
CA ALA A 184 15.26 10.61 -2.61
C ALA A 184 13.99 10.02 -3.25
N GLN A 185 13.68 10.35 -4.52
CA GLN A 185 12.52 9.76 -5.19
C GLN A 185 12.68 8.25 -5.37
N MET A 186 13.92 7.79 -5.58
CA MET A 186 14.28 6.39 -5.84
C MET A 186 15.21 5.78 -4.78
N SER A 187 15.37 6.41 -3.62
CA SER A 187 16.28 5.90 -2.58
C SER A 187 15.60 4.82 -1.74
N GLU A 188 16.25 3.67 -1.56
CA GLU A 188 15.76 2.56 -0.73
C GLU A 188 15.98 2.79 0.77
N SER A 189 16.74 3.84 1.14
CA SER A 189 17.25 4.06 2.49
C SER A 189 16.16 4.47 3.50
N THR A 190 15.52 3.50 4.16
CA THR A 190 14.76 3.71 5.42
C THR A 190 15.10 2.74 6.54
N ALA A 191 16.28 2.11 6.52
CA ALA A 191 16.71 1.20 7.58
C ALA A 191 17.17 1.89 8.89
N GLY A 192 17.32 3.22 8.92
CA GLY A 192 17.64 3.95 10.15
C GLY A 192 17.22 5.41 10.10
N GLN A 193 16.70 5.93 11.20
CA GLN A 193 16.52 7.37 11.36
C GLN A 193 17.91 8.03 11.29
N PRO A 194 18.20 8.87 10.28
CA PRO A 194 19.51 9.51 10.21
C PRO A 194 19.71 10.40 11.43
N SER A 195 20.92 10.37 12.01
CA SER A 195 21.26 11.21 13.15
C SER A 195 21.01 12.69 12.83
N MET A 196 20.69 13.49 13.85
CA MET A 196 20.46 14.94 13.67
C MET A 196 21.64 15.64 12.98
N LEU A 197 22.87 15.20 13.25
CA LEU A 197 24.07 15.72 12.60
C LEU A 197 24.07 15.41 11.10
N ASN A 198 23.68 14.19 10.71
CA ASN A 198 23.57 13.82 9.31
C ASN A 198 22.50 14.68 8.60
N LYS A 199 21.34 14.91 9.24
CA LYS A 199 20.29 15.78 8.71
C LYS A 199 20.79 17.22 8.48
N ILE A 200 21.50 17.79 9.45
CA ILE A 200 22.06 19.15 9.35
C ILE A 200 23.15 19.21 8.26
N SER A 201 24.05 18.23 8.23
CA SER A 201 25.10 18.14 7.22
C SER A 201 24.53 18.10 5.80
N TRP A 202 23.55 17.22 5.55
CA TRP A 202 22.85 17.13 4.27
C TRP A 202 22.12 18.41 3.90
N PHE A 203 21.48 19.08 4.87
CA PHE A 203 20.82 20.35 4.64
C PHE A 203 21.82 21.46 4.23
N LEU A 204 22.93 21.60 4.94
CA LEU A 204 23.97 22.57 4.62
C LEU A 204 24.62 22.29 3.26
N PHE A 205 24.90 21.02 2.96
CA PHE A 205 25.41 20.62 1.66
C PHE A 205 24.46 21.03 0.54
N ARG A 206 23.15 20.75 0.68
CA ARG A 206 22.13 21.18 -0.30
C ARG A 206 22.02 22.69 -0.42
N LEU A 207 22.12 23.42 0.69
CA LEU A 207 22.12 24.89 0.67
C LEU A 207 23.29 25.43 -0.15
N VAL A 208 24.49 24.90 0.04
CA VAL A 208 25.68 25.26 -0.75
C VAL A 208 25.47 24.95 -2.23
N LEU A 209 24.95 23.77 -2.57
CA LEU A 209 24.63 23.41 -3.95
C LEU A 209 23.62 24.38 -4.58
N CYS A 210 22.58 24.79 -3.85
CA CYS A 210 21.60 25.76 -4.32
C CYS A 210 22.22 27.14 -4.57
N ILE A 211 23.12 27.59 -3.69
CA ILE A 211 23.80 28.89 -3.85
C ILE A 211 24.76 28.88 -5.04
N VAL A 212 25.49 27.78 -5.25
CA VAL A 212 26.50 27.67 -6.31
C VAL A 212 25.86 27.41 -7.67
N PHE A 213 24.95 26.45 -7.77
CA PHE A 213 24.39 25.98 -9.03
C PHE A 213 23.02 26.59 -9.36
N GLY A 214 22.30 27.12 -8.37
CA GLY A 214 20.97 27.72 -8.56
C GLY A 214 20.96 28.92 -9.51
N PRO A 215 21.78 29.96 -9.29
CA PRO A 215 21.77 31.13 -10.16
C PRO A 215 22.13 30.81 -11.63
N PRO A 216 23.19 30.04 -11.93
CA PRO A 216 23.48 29.64 -13.31
C PRO A 216 22.39 28.77 -13.93
N ALA A 217 21.82 27.81 -13.18
CA ALA A 217 20.70 26.98 -13.65
C ALA A 217 19.47 27.84 -14.00
N PHE A 218 19.16 28.85 -13.17
CA PHE A 218 18.05 29.76 -13.39
C PHE A 218 18.23 30.58 -14.68
N LEU A 219 19.43 31.11 -14.92
CA LEU A 219 19.74 31.84 -16.14
C LEU A 219 19.61 30.95 -17.40
N MET A 220 20.07 29.70 -17.33
CA MET A 220 19.91 28.75 -18.43
C MET A 220 18.43 28.40 -18.67
N ALA A 221 17.65 28.20 -17.60
CA ALA A 221 16.22 27.93 -17.71
C ALA A 221 15.46 29.08 -18.39
N ILE A 222 15.78 30.33 -18.05
CA ILE A 222 15.23 31.52 -18.74
C ILE A 222 15.61 31.51 -20.21
N ALA A 223 16.89 31.30 -20.54
CA ALA A 223 17.36 31.30 -21.92
C ALA A 223 16.65 30.22 -22.75
N PHE A 224 16.56 28.98 -22.25
CA PHE A 224 15.85 27.90 -22.94
C PHE A 224 14.35 28.14 -23.05
N SER A 225 13.73 28.76 -22.05
CA SER A 225 12.31 29.11 -22.12
C SER A 225 12.04 30.17 -23.18
N ILE A 226 12.89 31.20 -23.30
CA ILE A 226 12.78 32.22 -24.36
C ILE A 226 12.95 31.56 -25.73
N ILE A 227 13.99 30.74 -25.91
CA ILE A 227 14.25 30.04 -27.17
C ILE A 227 13.08 29.11 -27.52
N GLY A 228 12.58 28.35 -26.55
CA GLY A 228 11.43 27.45 -26.70
C GLY A 228 10.17 28.19 -27.13
N CYS A 229 9.86 29.33 -26.49
CA CYS A 229 8.74 30.20 -26.87
C CYS A 229 8.89 30.77 -28.29
N CYS A 230 10.12 31.03 -28.77
CA CYS A 230 10.36 31.52 -30.12
C CYS A 230 10.27 30.43 -31.19
N CYS A 231 10.59 29.17 -30.86
CA CYS A 231 10.67 28.07 -31.82
C CYS A 231 9.42 27.18 -31.85
N ILE A 232 8.61 27.18 -30.77
CA ILE A 232 7.43 26.34 -30.64
C ILE A 232 6.30 27.20 -30.06
N PRO A 233 5.25 27.55 -30.84
CA PRO A 233 4.11 28.35 -30.37
C PRO A 233 3.28 27.70 -29.24
N CYS A 234 3.66 26.51 -28.77
CA CYS A 234 2.92 25.67 -27.83
C CYS A 234 2.98 26.13 -26.37
N CYS A 235 3.75 27.15 -26.02
CA CYS A 235 3.80 27.67 -24.64
C CYS A 235 2.57 28.52 -24.25
N MET A 236 1.61 28.72 -25.16
CA MET A 236 0.43 29.56 -24.93
C MET A 236 -0.85 28.80 -24.57
N THR A 237 -0.85 27.46 -24.55
CA THR A 237 -2.09 26.68 -24.41
C THR A 237 -2.53 26.41 -22.97
N SER A 238 -1.65 26.48 -21.96
CA SER A 238 -2.08 26.55 -20.55
C SER A 238 -0.98 27.09 -19.61
N ARG A 239 -1.38 27.81 -18.55
CA ARG A 239 -0.47 28.34 -17.52
C ARG A 239 0.25 27.23 -16.76
N GLU A 240 -0.42 26.09 -16.55
CA GLU A 240 0.14 24.94 -15.84
C GLU A 240 1.26 24.28 -16.66
N THR A 241 1.05 24.09 -17.96
CA THR A 241 2.07 23.54 -18.87
C THR A 241 3.33 24.41 -18.92
N GLY A 242 3.17 25.74 -18.92
CA GLY A 242 4.30 26.68 -18.89
C GLY A 242 5.15 26.57 -17.62
N GLN A 243 4.51 26.48 -16.45
CA GLN A 243 5.20 26.31 -15.18
C GLN A 243 5.94 24.97 -15.08
N SER A 244 5.28 23.87 -15.45
CA SER A 244 5.93 22.54 -15.47
C SER A 244 7.11 22.49 -16.42
N THR A 245 7.00 23.13 -17.59
CA THR A 245 8.10 23.20 -18.58
C THR A 245 9.27 23.99 -18.04
N PHE A 246 9.03 25.19 -17.48
CA PHE A 246 10.08 26.01 -16.88
C PHE A 246 10.80 25.27 -15.75
N LEU A 247 10.03 24.62 -14.86
CA LEU A 247 10.59 23.87 -13.74
C LEU A 247 11.41 22.67 -14.22
N GLY A 248 10.93 21.95 -15.25
CA GLY A 248 11.68 20.90 -15.93
C GLY A 248 13.01 21.40 -16.50
N CYS A 249 13.00 22.54 -17.21
CA CYS A 249 14.21 23.18 -17.73
C CYS A 249 15.19 23.56 -16.61
N PHE A 250 14.68 24.13 -15.51
CA PHE A 250 15.49 24.46 -14.33
C PHE A 250 16.12 23.20 -13.72
N CYS A 251 15.35 22.12 -13.55
CA CYS A 251 15.87 20.87 -13.01
C CYS A 251 16.95 20.24 -13.89
N ILE A 252 16.73 20.16 -15.21
CA ILE A 252 17.71 19.63 -16.17
C ILE A 252 18.97 20.49 -16.18
N SER A 253 18.83 21.83 -16.20
CA SER A 253 19.97 22.75 -16.18
C SER A 253 20.84 22.60 -14.93
N GLY A 254 20.23 22.33 -13.77
CA GLY A 254 20.94 21.99 -12.54
C GLY A 254 21.79 20.73 -12.68
N TRP A 255 21.22 19.64 -13.22
CA TRP A 255 21.96 18.40 -13.46
C TRP A 255 23.12 18.57 -14.46
N VAL A 256 22.90 19.32 -15.54
CA VAL A 256 23.94 19.62 -16.55
C VAL A 256 25.14 20.33 -15.93
N LEU A 257 24.93 21.17 -14.92
CA LEU A 257 26.02 21.85 -14.20
C LEU A 257 26.63 20.98 -13.10
N MET A 258 25.81 20.23 -12.37
CA MET A 258 26.25 19.42 -11.23
C MET A 258 27.06 18.18 -11.65
N VAL A 259 26.65 17.47 -12.71
CA VAL A 259 27.30 16.21 -13.11
C VAL A 259 28.78 16.42 -13.49
N PRO A 260 29.16 17.38 -14.34
CA PRO A 260 30.56 17.63 -14.66
C PRO A 260 31.38 18.04 -13.43
N ALA A 261 30.82 18.89 -12.56
CA ALA A 261 31.48 19.29 -11.32
C ALA A 261 31.72 18.09 -10.39
N ALA A 262 30.72 17.22 -10.23
CA ALA A 262 30.84 15.99 -9.45
C ALA A 262 31.90 15.04 -10.05
N LEU A 263 31.94 14.88 -11.37
CA LEU A 263 32.96 14.09 -12.06
C LEU A 263 34.38 14.64 -11.83
N VAL A 264 34.58 15.97 -11.97
CA VAL A 264 35.86 16.61 -11.73
C VAL A 264 36.32 16.43 -10.28
N LEU A 265 35.40 16.50 -9.32
CA LEU A 265 35.70 16.29 -7.90
C LEU A 265 35.95 14.82 -7.56
N ALA A 266 35.29 13.87 -8.24
CA ALA A 266 35.45 12.44 -8.00
C ALA A 266 36.71 11.85 -8.66
N LEU A 267 37.13 12.36 -9.82
CA LEU A 267 38.25 11.84 -10.61
C LEU A 267 39.58 11.69 -9.82
N PRO A 268 39.99 12.65 -8.96
CA PRO A 268 41.20 12.50 -8.14
C PRO A 268 41.15 11.33 -7.15
N PHE A 269 39.95 10.88 -6.75
CA PHE A 269 39.76 9.78 -5.80
C PHE A 269 39.68 8.41 -6.47
N LEU A 270 39.46 8.37 -7.79
CA LEU A 270 39.39 7.15 -8.59
C LEU A 270 40.61 6.22 -8.41
N PRO A 271 41.89 6.68 -8.46
CA PRO A 271 43.03 5.80 -8.25
C PRO A 271 43.02 5.15 -6.85
N PHE A 272 42.59 5.87 -5.82
CA PHE A 272 42.48 5.32 -4.47
C PHE A 272 41.37 4.26 -4.39
N GLY A 273 40.23 4.50 -5.04
CA GLY A 273 39.15 3.52 -5.15
C GLY A 273 39.58 2.24 -5.88
N LEU A 274 40.32 2.37 -6.98
CA LEU A 274 40.86 1.21 -7.73
C LEU A 274 41.89 0.42 -6.92
N VAL A 275 42.79 1.11 -6.20
CA VAL A 275 43.75 0.47 -5.29
C VAL A 275 43.02 -0.26 -4.17
N ALA A 276 42.03 0.38 -3.52
CA ALA A 276 41.23 -0.26 -2.48
C ALA A 276 40.49 -1.49 -3.00
N PHE A 277 39.89 -1.42 -4.20
CA PHE A 277 39.22 -2.54 -4.85
C PHE A 277 40.18 -3.69 -5.19
N TYR A 278 41.40 -3.37 -5.62
CA TYR A 278 42.42 -4.36 -5.95
C TYR A 278 42.97 -5.09 -4.72
N PHE A 279 43.26 -4.36 -3.64
CA PHE A 279 43.88 -4.94 -2.44
C PHE A 279 42.86 -5.51 -1.43
N TRP A 280 41.64 -4.99 -1.41
CA TRP A 280 40.57 -5.42 -0.48
C TRP A 280 39.24 -5.65 -1.19
N PRO A 281 39.18 -6.54 -2.19
CA PRO A 281 37.95 -6.77 -2.95
C PRO A 281 36.78 -7.22 -2.08
N ASP A 282 37.03 -8.01 -1.03
CA ASP A 282 35.98 -8.53 -0.16
C ASP A 282 35.45 -7.47 0.81
N GLN A 283 36.30 -6.57 1.32
CA GLN A 283 35.84 -5.46 2.17
C GLN A 283 35.07 -4.43 1.35
N VAL A 284 35.53 -4.15 0.12
CA VAL A 284 34.80 -3.26 -0.79
C VAL A 284 33.47 -3.90 -1.17
N ARG A 285 33.39 -5.21 -1.49
CA ARG A 285 32.09 -5.86 -1.73
C ARG A 285 31.19 -5.81 -0.50
N ALA A 286 31.71 -6.04 0.70
CA ALA A 286 30.93 -5.97 1.94
C ALA A 286 30.33 -4.57 2.18
N LEU A 287 31.10 -3.50 1.92
CA LEU A 287 30.61 -2.11 2.01
C LEU A 287 29.45 -1.82 1.06
N TRP A 288 29.37 -2.52 -0.07
CA TRP A 288 28.29 -2.34 -1.06
C TRP A 288 27.12 -3.30 -0.82
N GLN A 289 27.31 -4.35 -0.01
CA GLN A 289 26.27 -5.32 0.35
C GLN A 289 25.54 -4.98 1.67
N ASP A 290 26.11 -4.10 2.50
CA ASP A 290 25.52 -3.72 3.80
C ASP A 290 24.25 -2.83 3.66
N GLU A 291 23.96 -2.30 2.46
CA GLU A 291 22.68 -1.62 2.18
C GLU A 291 21.52 -2.60 1.96
N ASP A 292 21.79 -3.86 1.60
CA ASP A 292 20.76 -4.87 1.31
C ASP A 292 20.49 -5.83 2.47
N GLN A 293 21.35 -5.86 3.49
CA GLN A 293 21.15 -6.73 4.66
C GLN A 293 20.22 -6.05 5.67
N VAL A 294 18.91 -6.24 5.46
CA VAL A 294 17.99 -6.37 6.60
C VAL A 294 18.59 -7.46 7.49
N PRO A 295 18.93 -7.18 8.77
CA PRO A 295 19.57 -8.17 9.63
C PRO A 295 18.73 -9.44 9.59
N ALA A 296 19.36 -10.55 9.18
CA ALA A 296 18.73 -11.85 9.26
C ALA A 296 18.24 -12.01 10.70
N ILE A 297 16.92 -12.09 10.86
CA ILE A 297 16.31 -12.44 12.13
C ILE A 297 17.00 -13.76 12.52
N PRO A 298 17.67 -13.84 13.68
CA PRO A 298 18.28 -15.08 14.10
C PRO A 298 17.21 -16.17 14.03
N PRO A 299 17.55 -17.41 13.62
CA PRO A 299 16.60 -18.49 13.73
C PRO A 299 16.12 -18.52 15.18
N ASP A 300 14.86 -18.14 15.39
CA ASP A 300 14.24 -18.25 16.69
C ASP A 300 14.41 -19.73 17.08
N ASP A 301 15.08 -19.98 18.21
CA ASP A 301 15.08 -21.29 18.86
C ASP A 301 13.61 -21.59 19.15
N HIS A 302 12.96 -22.27 18.21
CA HIS A 302 11.66 -22.87 18.42
C HIS A 302 11.80 -23.81 19.62
N PRO A 303 11.07 -23.59 20.73
CA PRO A 303 10.76 -24.71 21.59
C PRO A 303 9.89 -25.65 20.74
N SER A 304 10.48 -26.78 20.35
CA SER A 304 9.76 -27.95 19.86
C SER A 304 8.86 -28.47 20.97
N THR A 305 7.73 -27.80 21.21
CA THR A 305 6.66 -28.32 22.06
C THR A 305 5.53 -28.80 21.18
N MET A 306 5.48 -30.13 21.06
CA MET A 306 4.28 -30.94 20.95
C MET A 306 3.35 -30.62 19.77
N TYR A 307 3.60 -31.31 18.64
CA TYR A 307 2.48 -32.05 18.06
C TYR A 307 2.11 -33.14 19.05
N ALA A 308 1.10 -32.88 19.88
CA ALA A 308 0.42 -33.95 20.58
C ALA A 308 -0.38 -34.73 19.54
N ASP A 309 -0.14 -36.03 19.52
CA ASP A 309 -0.84 -37.06 18.77
C ASP A 309 -2.30 -37.11 19.27
N ASP A 310 -3.27 -36.70 18.44
CA ASP A 310 -4.71 -36.66 18.73
C ASP A 310 -5.39 -38.05 18.75
N THR A 311 -4.71 -39.08 19.27
CA THR A 311 -5.28 -40.44 19.38
C THR A 311 -5.64 -40.89 20.80
N ALA A 312 -5.60 -39.99 21.79
CA ALA A 312 -6.06 -40.31 23.15
C ALA A 312 -7.53 -39.87 23.40
N PRO A 313 -8.42 -40.76 23.87
CA PRO A 313 -9.78 -40.37 24.25
C PRO A 313 -9.76 -39.46 25.50
N PRO A 314 -10.74 -38.56 25.65
CA PRO A 314 -10.75 -37.57 26.72
C PRO A 314 -10.85 -38.24 28.11
N PRO A 315 -10.12 -37.74 29.12
CA PRO A 315 -10.27 -38.21 30.48
C PRO A 315 -11.64 -37.81 31.04
N SER A 316 -12.27 -38.78 31.71
CA SER A 316 -13.53 -38.66 32.43
C SER A 316 -13.52 -37.48 33.41
N ALA A 317 -14.58 -36.68 33.34
CA ALA A 317 -14.85 -35.57 34.23
C ALA A 317 -14.83 -35.97 35.71
N SER A 318 -14.10 -35.21 36.51
CA SER A 318 -14.26 -35.16 37.97
C SER A 318 -15.10 -33.94 38.34
N PRO A 319 -15.88 -34.00 39.45
CA PRO A 319 -16.90 -33.02 39.74
C PRO A 319 -16.36 -31.71 40.29
N VAL A 320 -17.08 -30.65 39.91
CA VAL A 320 -17.03 -29.28 40.39
C VAL A 320 -17.09 -29.23 41.91
N ALA A 321 -16.17 -28.48 42.52
CA ALA A 321 -16.31 -27.98 43.87
C ALA A 321 -16.81 -26.53 43.79
N ASP A 322 -17.99 -26.31 44.35
CA ASP A 322 -18.58 -25.00 44.63
C ASP A 322 -17.69 -24.22 45.60
N GLU A 323 -17.42 -22.95 45.28
CA GLU A 323 -17.04 -21.95 46.30
C GLU A 323 -18.03 -20.79 46.24
N ASP A 324 -18.72 -20.64 47.36
CA ASP A 324 -19.74 -19.66 47.70
C ASP A 324 -19.21 -18.21 47.79
N ASP A 325 -20.17 -17.30 47.57
CA ASP A 325 -20.38 -16.01 48.25
C ASP A 325 -19.25 -14.98 48.36
N LEU A 326 -19.46 -13.84 47.70
CA LEU A 326 -19.38 -12.52 48.36
C LEU A 326 -20.33 -11.51 47.66
N PRO A 327 -21.16 -10.76 48.42
CA PRO A 327 -22.08 -9.78 47.85
C PRO A 327 -21.49 -8.36 47.86
N GLY A 328 -21.88 -7.55 46.88
CA GLY A 328 -22.00 -6.10 47.10
C GLY A 328 -21.77 -5.22 45.87
N PRO A 329 -22.40 -4.03 45.84
CA PRO A 329 -23.14 -3.56 44.67
C PRO A 329 -22.58 -2.25 44.10
N TYR A 330 -22.84 -1.93 42.83
CA TYR A 330 -23.01 -0.54 42.37
C TYR A 330 -23.89 -0.47 41.12
N HIS A 331 -25.10 0.08 41.30
CA HIS A 331 -25.81 0.87 40.29
C HIS A 331 -25.18 2.27 40.26
N HIS A 332 -24.92 2.82 39.07
CA HIS A 332 -25.51 4.07 38.58
C HIS A 332 -24.84 4.56 37.28
N ILE A 333 -25.73 4.93 36.33
CA ILE A 333 -25.58 5.69 35.07
C ILE A 333 -25.14 4.87 33.86
#